data_AF-A0A955PQ28-F1
#
_entry.id   AF-A0A955PQ28-F1
#
_cell.length_a   1.000
_cell.length_b   1.000
_cell.length_c   1.000
_cell.angle_alpha   90.00
_cell.angle_beta   90.00
_cell.angle_gamma   90.00
#
_symmetry.space_group_name_H-M   'P 1'
#
loop_
_entity.id
_entity.type
_entity.pdbx_description
1 polymer ?
#
loop_
_entity_poly.entity_id
_entity_poly.type
_entity_poly.pdbx_seq_one_letter_code
_entity_poly.pdbx_strand_id
1 'polypeptide(L)'
;MRFSKFNLGIVLFAQALLLSHAFAEGKGPSVLEKKIVEYGWDCPTPDFIHKHIDVMKTRPFDGVVFHLRGKDRTFLPPGSDSPIPDTEGGSRVFNIQGFEESDFEMECRLLAEIDWGHYTDNFLILFADSHQDWFDDSHWETILKNVRLVTHAGAVAGCVGLVFDPETYYETRPWKYSVSPRKDEKTFAEYEDKVRERGTAFIQTIENEMPDVQLLTFFQISFLKKFCLPMSPEER
;
A
#
# COMPACT_ATOMS: atom_id res chain seq x y z
N MET A 1 -72.91 7.45 -5.96
CA MET A 1 -71.75 6.56 -5.84
C MET A 1 -70.56 7.37 -5.33
N ARG A 2 -70.28 7.32 -4.03
CA ARG A 2 -69.15 8.00 -3.37
C ARG A 2 -68.19 6.91 -2.89
N PHE A 3 -67.00 6.85 -3.47
CA PHE A 3 -65.94 5.97 -2.98
C PHE A 3 -65.34 6.55 -1.70
N SER A 4 -65.30 5.71 -0.67
CA SER A 4 -64.86 5.97 0.69
C SER A 4 -63.33 6.16 0.75
N LYS A 5 -62.90 7.31 1.28
CA LYS A 5 -61.49 7.65 1.57
C LYS A 5 -60.91 6.92 2.80
N PHE A 6 -61.57 5.87 3.30
CA PHE A 6 -61.22 5.27 4.58
C PHE A 6 -60.22 4.10 4.53
N ASN A 7 -59.84 3.63 3.33
CA ASN A 7 -58.97 2.45 3.18
C ASN A 7 -57.52 2.74 2.76
N LEU A 8 -57.14 4.01 2.53
CA LEU A 8 -55.76 4.35 2.13
C LEU A 8 -54.82 4.56 3.34
N GLY A 9 -55.36 4.96 4.50
CA GLY A 9 -54.57 5.22 5.71
C GLY A 9 -54.09 3.96 6.45
N ILE A 10 -54.82 2.85 6.36
CA ILE A 10 -54.47 1.60 7.05
C ILE A 10 -53.35 0.84 6.32
N VAL A 11 -53.29 0.94 4.99
CA VAL A 11 -52.23 0.28 4.18
C VAL A 11 -50.88 0.98 4.37
N LEU A 12 -50.86 2.31 4.53
CA LEU A 12 -49.62 3.08 4.77
C LEU A 12 -49.06 2.89 6.19
N PHE A 13 -49.90 2.58 7.19
CA PHE A 13 -49.42 2.31 8.56
C PHE A 13 -48.83 0.90 8.73
N ALA A 14 -49.33 -0.08 7.97
CA ALA A 14 -48.79 -1.45 7.98
C ALA A 14 -47.41 -1.55 7.29
N GLN A 15 -47.12 -0.73 6.27
CA GLN A 15 -45.79 -0.67 5.68
C GLN A 15 -44.75 0.01 6.59
N ALA A 16 -45.14 1.00 7.39
CA ALA A 16 -44.25 1.65 8.35
C ALA A 16 -43.88 0.75 9.55
N LEU A 17 -44.73 -0.21 9.91
CA LEU A 17 -44.48 -1.17 11.00
C LEU A 17 -43.69 -2.42 10.58
N LEU A 18 -43.61 -2.73 9.28
CA LEU A 18 -42.71 -3.75 8.75
C LEU A 18 -41.30 -3.21 8.44
N LEU A 19 -41.14 -1.89 8.31
CA LEU A 19 -39.84 -1.23 8.14
C LEU A 19 -39.09 -0.95 9.46
N SER A 20 -39.73 -1.17 10.62
CA SER A 20 -39.13 -0.92 11.94
C SER A 20 -38.58 -2.17 12.64
N HIS A 21 -38.71 -3.36 12.04
CA HIS A 21 -38.11 -4.60 12.55
C HIS A 21 -36.81 -5.01 11.84
N ALA A 22 -36.37 -4.27 10.81
CA ALA A 22 -35.10 -4.57 10.11
C ALA A 22 -33.88 -3.82 10.69
N PHE A 23 -34.05 -3.09 11.79
CA PHE A 23 -32.98 -2.31 12.45
C PHE A 23 -32.88 -2.64 13.94
N ALA A 24 -32.75 -3.92 14.29
CA ALA A 24 -32.28 -4.32 15.62
C ALA A 24 -31.87 -5.81 15.70
N GLU A 25 -31.22 -6.36 14.68
CA GLU A 25 -30.23 -7.41 14.97
C GLU A 25 -28.91 -6.70 15.19
N GLY A 26 -28.71 -6.27 16.45
CA GLY A 26 -27.38 -5.94 16.91
C GLY A 26 -26.52 -7.17 16.68
N LYS A 27 -25.64 -7.09 15.67
CA LYS A 27 -24.47 -7.95 15.61
C LYS A 27 -23.80 -7.79 16.98
N GLY A 28 -23.91 -8.81 17.84
CA GLY A 28 -22.96 -9.00 18.93
C GLY A 28 -21.55 -8.90 18.35
N PRO A 29 -20.49 -8.73 19.17
CA PRO A 29 -19.13 -8.57 18.64
C PRO A 29 -18.91 -9.61 17.54
N SER A 30 -18.84 -9.12 16.30
CA SER A 30 -18.42 -9.93 15.17
C SER A 30 -17.15 -10.58 15.68
N VAL A 31 -17.11 -11.91 15.75
CA VAL A 31 -15.83 -12.58 15.88
C VAL A 31 -15.14 -12.20 14.59
N LEU A 32 -14.38 -11.11 14.60
CA LEU A 32 -13.55 -10.72 13.47
C LEU A 32 -12.72 -11.96 13.20
N GLU A 33 -13.01 -12.61 12.09
CA GLU A 33 -12.25 -13.75 11.64
C GLU A 33 -10.82 -13.26 11.49
N LYS A 34 -9.93 -13.76 12.35
CA LYS A 34 -8.55 -13.30 12.35
C LYS A 34 -7.88 -13.90 11.14
N LYS A 35 -7.40 -13.03 10.25
CA LYS A 35 -6.57 -13.40 9.11
C LYS A 35 -5.11 -13.52 9.51
N ILE A 36 -4.41 -14.50 8.96
CA ILE A 36 -2.97 -14.69 9.13
C ILE A 36 -2.30 -14.49 7.78
N VAL A 37 -1.55 -13.40 7.63
CA VAL A 37 -0.80 -13.06 6.42
C VAL A 37 0.68 -13.36 6.67
N GLU A 38 1.30 -14.08 5.74
CA GLU A 38 2.73 -14.42 5.80
C GLU A 38 3.59 -13.25 5.30
N TYR A 39 4.65 -12.92 6.04
CA TYR A 39 5.70 -11.98 5.64
C TYR A 39 7.00 -12.27 6.40
N GLY A 40 8.11 -12.33 5.68
CA GLY A 40 9.43 -12.61 6.23
C GLY A 40 10.57 -12.24 5.28
N TRP A 41 11.80 -12.59 5.67
CA TRP A 41 13.01 -12.40 4.83
C TRP A 41 12.98 -13.20 3.53
N ASP A 42 12.12 -14.20 3.45
CA ASP A 42 11.84 -15.06 2.30
C ASP A 42 10.64 -14.57 1.47
N CYS A 43 10.26 -13.29 1.63
CA CYS A 43 9.23 -12.60 0.84
C CYS A 43 9.33 -13.01 -0.64
N PRO A 44 8.32 -13.70 -1.21
CA PRO A 44 8.46 -14.34 -2.50
C PRO A 44 8.32 -13.34 -3.66
N THR A 45 8.64 -13.82 -4.85
CA THR A 45 8.47 -13.09 -6.11
C THR A 45 7.38 -13.72 -6.98
N PRO A 46 6.80 -13.00 -7.95
CA PRO A 46 5.73 -13.52 -8.81
C PRO A 46 6.04 -14.87 -9.46
N ASP A 47 7.25 -15.09 -9.97
CA ASP A 47 7.69 -16.37 -10.55
C ASP A 47 7.75 -17.50 -9.53
N PHE A 48 8.16 -17.20 -8.30
CA PHE A 48 8.16 -18.17 -7.22
C PHE A 48 6.73 -18.56 -6.86
N ILE A 49 5.85 -17.56 -6.64
CA ILE A 49 4.45 -17.80 -6.27
C ILE A 49 3.77 -18.61 -7.38
N HIS A 50 3.86 -18.17 -8.64
CA HIS A 50 3.26 -18.86 -9.77
C HIS A 50 3.68 -20.33 -9.85
N LYS A 51 4.96 -20.64 -9.58
CA LYS A 51 5.48 -22.01 -9.60
C LYS A 51 5.06 -22.84 -8.37
N HIS A 52 4.80 -22.21 -7.24
CA HIS A 52 4.67 -22.88 -5.94
C HIS A 52 3.32 -22.66 -5.24
N ILE A 53 2.36 -21.98 -5.85
CA ILE A 53 1.09 -21.59 -5.22
C ILE A 53 0.32 -22.78 -4.64
N ASP A 54 0.33 -23.94 -5.31
CA ASP A 54 -0.35 -25.14 -4.79
C ASP A 54 0.27 -25.67 -3.48
N VAL A 55 1.58 -25.53 -3.32
CA VAL A 55 2.26 -25.88 -2.07
C VAL A 55 2.05 -24.79 -1.02
N MET A 56 2.08 -23.51 -1.42
CA MET A 56 1.80 -22.38 -0.52
C MET A 56 0.41 -22.53 0.11
N LYS A 57 -0.61 -22.86 -0.70
CA LYS A 57 -1.98 -23.17 -0.26
C LYS A 57 -2.10 -24.36 0.73
N THR A 58 -1.03 -25.08 1.06
CA THR A 58 -1.08 -26.08 2.15
C THR A 58 -0.78 -25.50 3.53
N ARG A 59 -0.33 -24.23 3.58
CA ARG A 59 0.05 -23.52 4.80
C ARG A 59 -1.17 -22.80 5.40
N PRO A 60 -1.18 -22.55 6.72
CA PRO A 60 -2.34 -21.97 7.41
C PRO A 60 -2.35 -20.44 7.30
N PHE A 61 -2.14 -19.90 6.10
CA PHE A 61 -2.15 -18.47 5.83
C PHE A 61 -3.34 -18.12 4.93
N ASP A 62 -3.95 -16.98 5.20
CA ASP A 62 -5.01 -16.38 4.38
C ASP A 62 -4.44 -15.53 3.25
N GLY A 63 -3.13 -15.31 3.24
CA GLY A 63 -2.45 -14.58 2.18
C GLY A 63 -0.96 -14.39 2.45
N VAL A 64 -0.31 -13.69 1.54
CA VAL A 64 1.13 -13.46 1.56
C VAL A 64 1.46 -12.02 1.17
N VAL A 65 2.51 -11.49 1.77
CA VAL A 65 3.16 -10.27 1.30
C VAL A 65 4.28 -10.66 0.33
N PHE A 66 4.33 -10.04 -0.84
CA PHE A 66 5.35 -10.33 -1.85
C PHE A 66 5.87 -9.04 -2.50
N HIS A 67 7.00 -9.13 -3.22
CA HIS A 67 7.64 -7.98 -3.87
C HIS A 67 7.86 -8.23 -5.37
N LEU A 68 8.00 -7.14 -6.12
CA LEU A 68 8.42 -7.21 -7.53
C LEU A 68 9.93 -7.10 -7.63
N ARG A 69 10.51 -7.81 -8.60
CA ARG A 69 11.91 -7.64 -8.98
C ARG A 69 12.08 -6.47 -9.92
N GLY A 70 11.20 -6.34 -10.91
CA GLY A 70 11.46 -5.53 -12.09
C GLY A 70 12.64 -6.10 -12.91
N LYS A 71 12.64 -5.83 -14.22
CA LYS A 71 13.67 -6.34 -15.13
C LYS A 71 15.05 -5.72 -14.89
N ASP A 72 16.09 -6.56 -14.87
CA ASP A 72 17.52 -6.18 -14.90
C ASP A 72 17.94 -5.12 -13.88
N ARG A 73 17.25 -5.05 -12.72
CA ARG A 73 17.56 -4.09 -11.67
C ARG A 73 18.81 -4.53 -10.90
N THR A 74 19.70 -3.57 -10.66
CA THR A 74 20.87 -3.74 -9.81
C THR A 74 20.96 -2.56 -8.86
N PHE A 75 21.49 -2.80 -7.67
CA PHE A 75 21.85 -1.74 -6.74
C PHE A 75 23.34 -1.81 -6.41
N LEU A 76 23.93 -0.68 -6.04
CA LEU A 76 25.30 -0.60 -5.58
C LEU A 76 25.32 -0.58 -4.06
N PRO A 77 25.80 -1.64 -3.38
CA PRO A 77 25.93 -1.62 -1.93
C PRO A 77 26.94 -0.55 -1.48
N PRO A 78 26.74 0.11 -0.33
CA PRO A 78 27.73 1.02 0.21
C PRO A 78 29.08 0.33 0.41
N GLY A 79 30.15 0.96 -0.09
CA GLY A 79 31.50 0.40 -0.06
C GLY A 79 31.77 -0.69 -1.11
N SER A 80 30.86 -0.90 -2.07
CA SER A 80 31.07 -1.75 -3.25
C SER A 80 31.30 -0.91 -4.49
N ASP A 81 32.21 -1.36 -5.37
CA ASP A 81 32.40 -0.81 -6.72
C ASP A 81 31.61 -1.63 -7.78
N SER A 82 30.90 -2.67 -7.36
CA SER A 82 30.17 -3.58 -8.25
C SER A 82 28.68 -3.63 -7.90
N PRO A 83 27.79 -3.32 -8.86
CA PRO A 83 26.36 -3.51 -8.69
C PRO A 83 26.02 -4.99 -8.51
N ILE A 84 25.04 -5.28 -7.66
CA ILE A 84 24.49 -6.62 -7.48
C ILE A 84 23.02 -6.66 -7.91
N PRO A 85 22.48 -7.82 -8.34
CA PRO A 85 21.07 -7.94 -8.67
C PRO A 85 20.19 -7.45 -7.52
N ASP A 86 19.29 -6.52 -7.82
CA ASP A 86 18.32 -6.02 -6.85
C ASP A 86 17.07 -6.90 -6.94
N THR A 87 16.95 -7.83 -6.02
CA THR A 87 15.82 -8.75 -5.97
C THR A 87 14.52 -8.03 -5.61
N GLU A 88 14.57 -6.84 -5.03
CA GLU A 88 13.41 -6.07 -4.57
C GLU A 88 13.25 -4.74 -5.32
N GLY A 89 14.06 -4.53 -6.37
CA GLY A 89 14.18 -3.23 -7.03
C GLY A 89 12.88 -2.71 -7.62
N GLY A 90 12.02 -3.62 -8.09
CA GLY A 90 10.70 -3.32 -8.62
C GLY A 90 9.70 -2.80 -7.58
N SER A 91 9.96 -3.05 -6.30
CA SER A 91 9.13 -2.54 -5.18
C SER A 91 9.66 -1.23 -4.57
N ARG A 92 10.83 -0.73 -4.99
CA ARG A 92 11.42 0.54 -4.52
C ARG A 92 10.76 1.75 -5.20
N VAL A 93 9.50 2.00 -4.89
CA VAL A 93 8.67 3.01 -5.57
C VAL A 93 9.17 4.45 -5.40
N PHE A 94 9.94 4.75 -4.36
CA PHE A 94 10.54 6.08 -4.17
C PHE A 94 11.83 6.31 -4.99
N ASN A 95 12.23 5.34 -5.81
CA ASN A 95 13.40 5.48 -6.66
C ASN A 95 13.18 6.60 -7.70
N ILE A 96 14.16 7.51 -7.80
CA ILE A 96 14.16 8.61 -8.77
C ILE A 96 14.65 8.16 -10.16
N GLN A 97 15.11 6.92 -10.30
CA GLN A 97 15.20 6.24 -11.59
C GLN A 97 13.87 5.54 -11.89
N GLY A 98 13.18 6.05 -12.91
CA GLY A 98 11.85 5.56 -13.28
C GLY A 98 11.80 4.10 -13.73
N PHE A 99 10.63 3.50 -13.52
CA PHE A 99 10.24 2.23 -14.09
C PHE A 99 9.57 2.44 -15.44
N GLU A 100 9.67 1.44 -16.31
CA GLU A 100 8.88 1.32 -17.52
C GLU A 100 7.90 0.16 -17.40
N GLU A 101 6.79 0.22 -18.15
CA GLU A 101 5.79 -0.87 -18.17
C GLU A 101 6.41 -2.22 -18.53
N SER A 102 7.38 -2.20 -19.44
CA SER A 102 8.11 -3.39 -19.90
C SER A 102 8.98 -4.04 -18.82
N ASP A 103 9.28 -3.32 -17.73
CA ASP A 103 10.00 -3.89 -16.59
C ASP A 103 9.15 -4.94 -15.85
N PHE A 104 7.81 -4.84 -15.94
CA PHE A 104 6.87 -5.66 -15.19
C PHE A 104 6.02 -6.60 -16.07
N GLU A 105 6.13 -6.54 -17.39
CA GLU A 105 5.30 -7.34 -18.32
C GLU A 105 5.28 -8.84 -17.98
N MET A 106 6.43 -9.42 -17.64
CA MET A 106 6.54 -10.83 -17.31
C MET A 106 5.90 -11.13 -15.95
N GLU A 107 6.16 -10.31 -14.94
CA GLU A 107 5.59 -10.44 -13.60
C GLU A 107 4.07 -10.29 -13.63
N CYS A 108 3.53 -9.28 -14.33
CA CYS A 108 2.09 -9.09 -14.50
C CYS A 108 1.41 -10.28 -15.21
N ARG A 109 2.03 -10.87 -16.24
CA ARG A 109 1.49 -12.09 -16.85
C ARG A 109 1.40 -13.24 -15.86
N LEU A 110 2.47 -13.48 -15.10
CA LEU A 110 2.48 -14.55 -14.09
C LEU A 110 1.43 -14.29 -13.02
N LEU A 111 1.33 -13.05 -12.53
CA LEU A 111 0.36 -12.66 -11.49
C LEU A 111 -1.09 -12.90 -11.93
N ALA A 112 -1.41 -12.61 -13.19
CA ALA A 112 -2.75 -12.84 -13.75
C ALA A 112 -3.12 -14.33 -13.88
N GLU A 113 -2.13 -15.23 -13.92
CA GLU A 113 -2.33 -16.67 -14.07
C GLU A 113 -2.45 -17.41 -12.73
N ILE A 114 -2.15 -16.75 -11.59
CA ILE A 114 -2.16 -17.40 -10.27
C ILE A 114 -3.59 -17.70 -9.82
N ASP A 115 -3.86 -18.98 -9.53
CA ASP A 115 -5.03 -19.41 -8.78
C ASP A 115 -4.75 -19.39 -7.27
N TRP A 116 -5.09 -18.26 -6.64
CA TRP A 116 -4.88 -18.00 -5.23
C TRP A 116 -5.70 -18.90 -4.30
N GLY A 117 -6.80 -19.50 -4.76
CA GLY A 117 -7.66 -20.31 -3.91
C GLY A 117 -8.14 -19.59 -2.65
N HIS A 118 -7.69 -20.01 -1.47
CA HIS A 118 -8.05 -19.39 -0.18
C HIS A 118 -7.07 -18.30 0.29
N TYR A 119 -6.02 -18.01 -0.49
CA TYR A 119 -5.15 -16.86 -0.23
C TYR A 119 -5.88 -15.58 -0.69
N THR A 120 -6.84 -15.11 0.11
CA THR A 120 -7.68 -13.94 -0.22
C THR A 120 -7.05 -12.61 0.17
N ASP A 121 -6.07 -12.62 1.07
CA ASP A 121 -5.51 -11.43 1.69
C ASP A 121 -4.03 -11.27 1.30
N ASN A 122 -3.78 -11.15 0.00
CA ASN A 122 -2.43 -10.91 -0.54
C ASN A 122 -2.13 -9.42 -0.65
N PHE A 123 -0.86 -9.07 -0.42
CA PHE A 123 -0.40 -7.69 -0.44
C PHE A 123 0.92 -7.58 -1.19
N LEU A 124 1.05 -6.50 -1.96
CA LEU A 124 2.32 -6.15 -2.57
C LEU A 124 3.05 -5.10 -1.73
N ILE A 125 4.34 -5.29 -1.45
CA ILE A 125 5.13 -4.37 -0.64
C ILE A 125 5.73 -3.22 -1.46
N LEU A 126 5.71 -2.03 -0.86
CA LEU A 126 6.25 -0.77 -1.37
C LEU A 126 7.36 -0.28 -0.44
N PHE A 127 8.56 -0.06 -0.96
CA PHE A 127 9.69 0.49 -0.22
C PHE A 127 9.90 1.97 -0.52
N ALA A 128 10.10 2.76 0.53
CA ALA A 128 10.25 4.21 0.43
C ALA A 128 11.71 4.73 0.53
N ASP A 129 12.67 3.82 0.65
CA ASP A 129 14.09 4.14 0.72
C ASP A 129 14.56 4.91 -0.53
N SER A 130 15.12 6.12 -0.35
CA SER A 130 15.44 6.99 -1.49
C SER A 130 16.33 8.19 -1.17
N HIS A 131 16.89 8.77 -2.24
CA HIS A 131 17.58 10.06 -2.25
C HIS A 131 16.71 11.21 -2.81
N GLN A 132 15.38 11.05 -2.81
CA GLN A 132 14.47 12.03 -3.40
C GLN A 132 14.52 13.40 -2.70
N ASP A 133 14.07 14.43 -3.40
CA ASP A 133 13.84 15.77 -2.87
C ASP A 133 12.34 16.07 -2.91
N TRP A 134 11.76 16.36 -1.74
CA TRP A 134 10.33 16.65 -1.56
C TRP A 134 9.83 17.79 -2.47
N PHE A 135 10.72 18.73 -2.80
CA PHE A 135 10.42 19.91 -3.62
C PHE A 135 10.82 19.75 -5.10
N ASP A 136 11.38 18.61 -5.50
CA ASP A 136 11.71 18.34 -6.90
C ASP A 136 10.52 17.67 -7.59
N ASP A 137 9.82 18.41 -8.46
CA ASP A 137 8.64 17.90 -9.17
C ASP A 137 8.99 16.73 -10.10
N SER A 138 10.19 16.71 -10.71
CA SER A 138 10.58 15.63 -11.61
C SER A 138 10.83 14.31 -10.87
N HIS A 139 11.39 14.40 -9.66
CA HIS A 139 11.49 13.24 -8.76
C HIS A 139 10.09 12.72 -8.42
N TRP A 140 9.16 13.60 -8.06
CA TRP A 140 7.81 13.19 -7.67
C TRP A 140 6.96 12.67 -8.83
N GLU A 141 7.08 13.23 -10.02
CA GLU A 141 6.46 12.66 -11.23
C GLU A 141 6.96 11.22 -11.47
N THR A 142 8.27 10.99 -11.29
CA THR A 142 8.87 9.66 -11.41
C THR A 142 8.36 8.70 -10.35
N ILE A 143 8.31 9.13 -9.08
CA ILE A 143 7.81 8.32 -7.96
C ILE A 143 6.35 7.94 -8.19
N LEU A 144 5.49 8.89 -8.59
CA LEU A 144 4.08 8.60 -8.85
C LEU A 144 3.89 7.65 -10.04
N LYS A 145 4.72 7.76 -11.09
CA LYS A 145 4.76 6.75 -12.17
C LYS A 145 5.08 5.36 -11.63
N ASN A 146 6.11 5.25 -10.79
CA ASN A 146 6.52 3.98 -10.19
C ASN A 146 5.41 3.39 -9.32
N VAL A 147 4.81 4.21 -8.44
CA VAL A 147 3.68 3.82 -7.59
C VAL A 147 2.53 3.28 -8.43
N ARG A 148 2.17 3.96 -9.53
CA ARG A 148 1.12 3.49 -10.44
C ARG A 148 1.44 2.10 -11.01
N LEU A 149 2.65 1.91 -11.54
CA LEU A 149 3.03 0.63 -12.18
C LEU A 149 3.04 -0.54 -11.18
N VAL A 150 3.56 -0.29 -9.99
CA VAL A 150 3.64 -1.31 -8.94
C VAL A 150 2.25 -1.62 -8.34
N THR A 151 1.42 -0.59 -8.15
CA THR A 151 0.02 -0.77 -7.71
C THR A 151 -0.79 -1.52 -8.77
N HIS A 152 -0.59 -1.20 -10.05
CA HIS A 152 -1.21 -1.91 -11.16
C HIS A 152 -0.91 -3.41 -11.13
N ALA A 153 0.35 -3.80 -10.88
CA ALA A 153 0.71 -5.21 -10.71
C ALA A 153 -0.02 -5.87 -9.52
N GLY A 154 -0.17 -5.15 -8.40
CA GLY A 154 -0.99 -5.59 -7.27
C GLY A 154 -2.46 -5.81 -7.64
N ALA A 155 -3.04 -4.89 -8.42
CA ALA A 155 -4.41 -5.02 -8.93
C ALA A 155 -4.56 -6.21 -9.89
N VAL A 156 -3.61 -6.40 -10.81
CA VAL A 156 -3.56 -7.56 -11.74
C VAL A 156 -3.49 -8.88 -10.98
N ALA A 157 -2.74 -8.91 -9.88
CA ALA A 157 -2.65 -10.07 -9.01
C ALA A 157 -3.91 -10.33 -8.17
N GLY A 158 -4.88 -9.41 -8.16
CA GLY A 158 -6.05 -9.50 -7.28
C GLY A 158 -5.71 -9.33 -5.80
N CYS A 159 -4.65 -8.57 -5.47
CA CYS A 159 -4.31 -8.23 -4.09
C CYS A 159 -5.45 -7.44 -3.45
N VAL A 160 -5.69 -7.66 -2.15
CA VAL A 160 -6.63 -6.84 -1.37
C VAL A 160 -5.99 -5.50 -0.99
N GLY A 161 -4.67 -5.40 -1.05
CA GLY A 161 -3.97 -4.25 -0.53
C GLY A 161 -2.49 -4.19 -0.86
N LEU A 162 -1.82 -3.23 -0.21
CA LEU A 162 -0.39 -3.01 -0.28
C LEU A 162 0.18 -2.93 1.13
N VAL A 163 1.48 -3.24 1.27
CA VAL A 163 2.24 -2.95 2.49
C VAL A 163 3.17 -1.78 2.19
N PHE A 164 3.08 -0.70 2.96
CA PHE A 164 4.03 0.40 2.88
C PHE A 164 5.10 0.27 3.95
N ASP A 165 6.34 0.12 3.50
CA ASP A 165 7.53 0.09 4.33
C ASP A 165 8.28 1.43 4.24
N PRO A 166 8.20 2.26 5.30
CA PRO A 166 8.91 3.53 5.36
C PRO A 166 10.37 3.38 5.78
N GLU A 167 10.88 2.17 6.01
CA GLU A 167 12.25 1.98 6.49
C GLU A 167 13.28 2.54 5.51
N THR A 168 14.34 3.11 6.08
CA THR A 168 15.46 3.70 5.36
C THR A 168 16.72 2.93 5.69
N TYR A 169 17.46 2.54 4.67
CA TYR A 169 18.67 1.73 4.82
C TYR A 169 19.91 2.52 4.40
N TYR A 170 21.03 2.28 5.08
CA TYR A 170 22.32 2.90 4.74
C TYR A 170 22.35 4.44 4.87
N GLU A 171 22.69 5.16 3.78
CA GLU A 171 22.97 6.61 3.79
C GLU A 171 21.76 7.48 3.42
N THR A 172 20.67 6.89 2.93
CA THR A 172 19.42 7.57 2.59
C THR A 172 18.68 7.99 3.86
N ARG A 173 18.11 9.20 3.84
CA ARG A 173 17.36 9.76 4.99
C ARG A 173 16.17 10.62 4.53
N PRO A 174 15.26 10.10 3.68
CA PRO A 174 14.17 10.87 3.08
C PRO A 174 13.23 11.51 4.12
N TRP A 175 13.13 10.93 5.31
CA TRP A 175 12.25 11.40 6.39
C TRP A 175 12.91 12.37 7.37
N LYS A 176 14.22 12.63 7.26
CA LYS A 176 14.97 13.41 8.25
C LYS A 176 15.16 14.86 7.78
N TYR A 177 14.34 15.76 8.31
CA TYR A 177 14.39 17.20 7.99
C TYR A 177 15.80 17.80 8.11
N SER A 178 16.51 17.52 9.21
CA SER A 178 17.80 18.17 9.51
C SER A 178 18.93 17.88 8.51
N VAL A 179 18.73 16.93 7.60
CA VAL A 179 19.69 16.57 6.53
C VAL A 179 19.02 16.54 5.15
N SER A 180 17.82 17.10 5.04
CA SER A 180 17.08 17.16 3.78
C SER A 180 17.72 18.17 2.81
N PRO A 181 17.64 17.96 1.48
CA PRO A 181 18.39 18.75 0.49
C PRO A 181 18.20 20.27 0.58
N ARG A 182 17.03 20.75 1.04
CA ARG A 182 16.66 22.18 1.11
C ARG A 182 16.44 22.66 2.54
N LYS A 183 17.02 21.99 3.54
CA LYS A 183 16.97 22.38 4.96
C LYS A 183 17.35 23.85 5.19
N ASP A 184 18.29 24.39 4.42
CA ASP A 184 18.74 25.78 4.58
C ASP A 184 17.88 26.81 3.83
N GLU A 185 16.98 26.35 2.96
CA GLU A 185 16.07 27.19 2.15
C GLU A 185 14.61 27.12 2.63
N LYS A 186 14.24 26.02 3.29
CA LYS A 186 12.87 25.68 3.67
C LYS A 186 12.77 25.38 5.15
N THR A 187 11.76 25.98 5.79
CA THR A 187 11.39 25.73 7.18
C THR A 187 10.83 24.32 7.36
N PHE A 188 10.86 23.78 8.58
CA PHE A 188 10.19 22.51 8.87
C PHE A 188 8.70 22.54 8.50
N ALA A 189 8.00 23.66 8.73
CA ALA A 189 6.59 23.80 8.39
C ALA A 189 6.33 23.68 6.88
N GLU A 190 7.17 24.31 6.05
CA GLU A 190 7.06 24.17 4.58
C GLU A 190 7.32 22.73 4.13
N TYR A 191 8.27 22.03 4.76
CA TYR A 191 8.50 20.60 4.51
C TYR A 191 7.30 19.76 4.90
N GLU A 192 6.72 20.02 6.07
CA GLU A 192 5.56 19.30 6.57
C GLU A 192 4.37 19.42 5.60
N ASP A 193 4.08 20.63 5.12
CA ASP A 193 3.04 20.88 4.13
C ASP A 193 3.34 20.20 2.80
N LYS A 194 4.59 20.27 2.32
CA LYS A 194 4.99 19.61 1.08
C LYS A 194 4.89 18.09 1.18
N VAL A 195 5.32 17.48 2.28
CA VAL A 195 5.21 16.03 2.52
C VAL A 195 3.74 15.59 2.53
N ARG A 196 2.83 16.37 3.13
CA ARG A 196 1.38 16.09 3.11
C ARG A 196 0.79 16.17 1.70
N GLU A 197 1.18 17.19 0.93
CA GLU A 197 0.76 17.34 -0.47
C GLU A 197 1.19 16.13 -1.30
N ARG A 198 2.46 15.72 -1.18
CA ARG A 198 3.00 14.55 -1.87
C ARG A 198 2.38 13.24 -1.41
N GLY A 199 2.12 13.09 -0.11
CA GLY A 199 1.38 11.95 0.44
C GLY A 199 -0.05 11.86 -0.08
N THR A 200 -0.70 13.00 -0.31
CA THR A 200 -2.04 13.04 -0.95
C THR A 200 -1.96 12.51 -2.38
N ALA A 201 -1.01 13.00 -3.18
CA ALA A 201 -0.83 12.52 -4.55
C ALA A 201 -0.46 11.02 -4.61
N PHE A 202 0.35 10.56 -3.64
CA PHE A 202 0.72 9.15 -3.50
C PHE A 202 -0.50 8.25 -3.27
N ILE A 203 -1.34 8.58 -2.28
CA ILE A 203 -2.55 7.80 -1.97
C ILE A 203 -3.55 7.86 -3.13
N GLN A 204 -3.78 9.03 -3.73
CA GLN A 204 -4.66 9.15 -4.90
C GLN A 204 -4.20 8.29 -6.07
N THR A 205 -2.88 8.20 -6.30
CA THR A 205 -2.31 7.34 -7.35
C THR A 205 -2.61 5.87 -7.07
N ILE A 206 -2.51 5.44 -5.81
CA ILE A 206 -2.86 4.08 -5.41
C ILE A 206 -4.37 3.84 -5.61
N GLU A 207 -5.22 4.72 -5.10
CA GLU A 207 -6.69 4.58 -5.17
C GLU A 207 -7.21 4.54 -6.61
N ASN A 208 -6.54 5.22 -7.55
CA ASN A 208 -6.90 5.16 -8.96
C ASN A 208 -6.71 3.77 -9.59
N GLU A 209 -5.76 2.97 -9.10
CA GLU A 209 -5.53 1.59 -9.54
C GLU A 209 -6.28 0.58 -8.65
N MET A 210 -6.42 0.87 -7.35
CA MET A 210 -7.05 0.03 -6.35
C MET A 210 -8.00 0.85 -5.44
N PRO A 211 -9.27 1.09 -5.84
CA PRO A 211 -10.18 1.98 -5.10
C PRO A 211 -10.52 1.58 -3.66
N ASP A 212 -10.50 0.27 -3.36
CA ASP A 212 -10.78 -0.29 -2.03
C ASP A 212 -9.51 -0.85 -1.36
N VAL A 213 -8.35 -0.28 -1.69
CA VAL A 213 -7.05 -0.76 -1.21
C VAL A 213 -6.98 -0.82 0.32
N GLN A 214 -6.54 -1.95 0.85
CA GLN A 214 -6.08 -2.02 2.24
C GLN A 214 -4.60 -1.64 2.29
N LEU A 215 -4.29 -0.49 2.89
CA LEU A 215 -2.91 -0.10 3.12
C LEU A 215 -2.45 -0.55 4.51
N LEU A 216 -1.58 -1.55 4.54
CA LEU A 216 -0.90 -1.97 5.75
C LEU A 216 0.41 -1.21 5.90
N THR A 217 0.79 -1.01 7.15
CA THR A 217 2.13 -0.58 7.53
C THR A 217 2.59 -1.46 8.67
N PHE A 218 3.89 -1.65 8.82
CA PHE A 218 4.42 -2.26 10.03
C PHE A 218 4.19 -1.35 11.25
N PHE A 219 4.90 -1.63 12.33
CA PHE A 219 4.74 -0.91 13.58
C PHE A 219 5.03 0.60 13.52
N GLN A 220 5.51 1.14 12.39
CA GLN A 220 5.89 2.54 12.24
C GLN A 220 6.66 3.01 13.50
N ILE A 221 6.19 4.08 14.14
CA ILE A 221 6.65 4.55 15.46
C ILE A 221 5.72 4.15 16.61
N SER A 222 4.67 3.36 16.35
CA SER A 222 3.62 3.04 17.34
C SER A 222 4.12 2.22 18.53
N PHE A 223 5.14 1.38 18.35
CA PHE A 223 5.81 0.64 19.44
C PHE A 223 6.82 1.51 20.22
N LEU A 224 7.14 2.68 19.66
CA LEU A 224 8.17 3.59 20.11
C LEU A 224 7.55 4.89 20.65
N LYS A 225 6.45 4.82 21.41
CA LYS A 225 5.71 5.99 21.91
C LYS A 225 6.59 7.06 22.58
N LYS A 226 7.67 6.68 23.25
CA LYS A 226 8.63 7.60 23.88
C LYS A 226 9.49 8.40 22.89
N PHE A 227 9.54 7.97 21.64
CA PHE A 227 10.23 8.61 20.53
C PHE A 227 9.27 9.37 19.60
N CYS A 228 7.95 9.23 19.78
CA CYS A 228 6.94 10.07 19.13
C CYS A 228 6.83 11.45 19.80
N LEU A 229 7.96 12.06 20.15
CA LEU A 229 8.00 13.40 20.70
C LEU A 229 8.04 14.39 19.53
N PRO A 230 7.26 15.47 19.57
CA PRO A 230 7.42 16.55 18.60
C PRO A 230 8.87 17.02 18.60
N MET A 231 9.41 17.27 17.40
CA MET A 231 10.73 17.87 17.22
C MET A 231 10.83 19.15 18.06
N SER A 232 11.95 19.30 18.78
CA SER A 232 12.17 20.48 19.63
C SER A 232 12.13 21.74 18.77
N PRO A 233 11.61 22.88 19.28
CA PRO A 233 11.55 24.11 18.50
C PRO A 233 12.91 24.56 17.95
N GLU A 234 14.01 24.23 18.64
CA GLU A 234 15.38 24.56 18.22
C GLU A 234 15.87 23.72 17.03
N GLU A 235 15.27 22.55 16.80
CA GLU A 235 15.60 21.62 15.71
C GLU A 235 14.70 21.79 14.47
N ARG A 236 13.67 22.64 14.56
CA ARG A 236 12.74 22.98 13.46
C ARG A 236 13.31 24.02 12.48
#